data_AF-A0AAW1XST4-F1
#
_entry.id   AF-A0AAW1XST4-F1
#
_cell.length_a   1.000
_cell.length_b   1.000
_cell.length_c   1.000
_cell.angle_alpha   90.00
_cell.angle_beta   90.00
_cell.angle_gamma   90.00
#
_symmetry.space_group_name_H-M   'P 1'
#
loop_
_entity.id
_entity.type
_entity.pdbx_description
1 polymer ?
#
loop_
_entity_poly.entity_id
_entity_poly.type
_entity_poly.pdbx_seq_one_letter_code
_entity_poly.pdbx_strand_id
1 'polypeptide(L)'
;MDIHLTDSGLDKIFEIIGLVYQYIKLLHQVSPQEWIFRELQDTGNMEFRFAEEQPQDDYASELAGNLLRYAAEHPSFKSEDFQCEPWFGSHYTDEDISPSLIDFWKDPPEIDVSLHLPEKNEFIPSDFSIRSDGLDPTNASSPICILDEPLVKLWYKLDNELNEIIYQASVAKLETSLSVSNDNLELKVYGFNDKLPALLSKILTTTKNFMPTSDRYMVIKENMERKLKNTNIKPLITLHT
;
A
#
# COMPACT_ATOMS: atom_id res chain seq x y z
N MET A 1 5.43 13.24 0.58
CA MET A 1 6.17 12.03 0.17
C MET A 1 6.91 11.60 1.41
N ASP A 2 6.58 10.44 1.94
CA ASP A 2 7.06 10.02 3.25
C ASP A 2 7.92 8.76 3.07
N ILE A 3 9.13 8.77 3.62
CA ILE A 3 10.09 7.68 3.52
C ILE A 3 10.52 7.30 4.94
N HIS A 4 10.29 6.04 5.31
CA HIS A 4 10.80 5.50 6.57
C HIS A 4 12.27 5.12 6.43
N LEU A 5 13.10 5.57 7.36
CA LEU A 5 14.54 5.38 7.32
C LEU A 5 14.98 4.19 8.19
N THR A 6 16.04 3.50 7.74
CA THR A 6 16.84 2.62 8.59
C THR A 6 17.86 3.46 9.37
N ASP A 7 18.55 2.88 10.35
CA ASP A 7 19.58 3.62 11.10
C ASP A 7 20.69 4.14 10.16
N SER A 8 21.14 3.32 9.20
CA SER A 8 22.09 3.77 8.17
C SER A 8 21.51 4.79 7.19
N GLY A 9 20.18 4.80 6.99
CA GLY A 9 19.51 5.78 6.14
C GLY A 9 19.47 7.17 6.78
N LEU A 10 19.43 7.24 8.11
CA LEU A 10 19.48 8.49 8.87
C LEU A 10 20.77 9.27 8.60
N ASP A 11 21.90 8.59 8.55
CA ASP A 11 23.20 9.20 8.24
C ASP A 11 23.32 9.67 6.79
N LYS A 12 22.36 9.31 5.93
CA LYS A 12 22.38 9.53 4.48
C LYS A 12 21.16 10.30 3.97
N ILE A 13 20.47 11.05 4.83
CA ILE A 13 19.25 11.79 4.48
C ILE A 13 19.44 12.66 3.22
N PHE A 14 20.54 13.40 3.12
CA PHE A 14 20.78 14.28 1.97
C PHE A 14 21.02 13.52 0.65
N GLU A 15 21.61 12.33 0.72
CA GLU A 15 21.76 11.44 -0.45
C GLU A 15 20.40 10.89 -0.89
N ILE A 16 19.56 10.47 0.07
CA ILE A 16 18.21 9.96 -0.18
C ILE A 16 17.34 11.04 -0.83
N ILE A 17 17.38 12.27 -0.30
CA ILE A 17 16.70 13.41 -0.91
C ILE A 17 17.25 13.65 -2.32
N GLY A 18 18.57 13.56 -2.52
CA GLY A 18 19.20 13.63 -3.84
C GLY A 18 18.62 12.63 -4.84
N LEU A 19 18.42 11.37 -4.43
CA LEU A 19 17.81 10.33 -5.27
C LEU A 19 16.35 10.65 -5.63
N VAL A 20 15.58 11.24 -4.72
CA VAL A 20 14.22 11.71 -5.01
C VAL A 20 14.23 12.77 -6.10
N TYR A 21 15.13 13.76 -6.00
CA TYR A 21 15.25 14.81 -7.01
C TYR A 21 15.81 14.29 -8.35
N GLN A 22 16.69 13.29 -8.34
CA GLN A 22 17.12 12.61 -9.57
C GLN A 22 15.94 11.91 -10.25
N TYR A 23 15.07 11.24 -9.48
CA TYR A 23 13.86 10.62 -10.04
C TYR A 23 12.88 11.66 -10.59
N ILE A 24 12.70 12.81 -9.91
CA ILE A 24 11.90 13.93 -10.45
C ILE A 24 12.52 14.46 -11.76
N LYS A 25 13.85 14.59 -11.83
CA LYS A 25 14.55 14.98 -13.06
C LYS A 25 14.32 13.98 -14.18
N LEU A 26 14.36 12.67 -13.90
CA LEU A 26 14.01 11.62 -14.85
C LEU A 26 12.58 11.82 -15.38
N LEU A 27 11.61 12.10 -14.51
CA LEU A 27 10.21 12.36 -14.90
C LEU A 27 10.05 13.62 -15.76
N HIS A 28 10.88 14.65 -15.58
CA HIS A 28 10.88 15.84 -16.43
C HIS A 28 11.52 15.60 -17.80
N GLN A 29 12.45 14.65 -17.91
CA GLN A 29 13.11 14.32 -19.18
C GLN A 29 12.27 13.43 -20.09
N VAL A 30 11.38 12.64 -19.51
CA VAL A 30 10.49 11.73 -20.25
C VAL A 30 9.12 12.38 -20.39
N SER A 31 8.51 12.31 -21.58
CA SER A 31 7.14 12.78 -21.76
C SER A 31 6.17 11.99 -20.88
N PRO A 32 5.03 12.57 -20.45
CA PRO A 32 3.98 11.82 -19.78
C PRO A 32 3.65 10.55 -20.56
N GLN A 33 3.71 9.41 -19.88
CA GLN A 33 3.50 8.11 -20.50
C GLN A 33 1.99 7.84 -20.56
N GLU A 34 1.42 7.88 -21.77
CA GLU A 34 -0.02 7.64 -21.98
C GLU A 34 -0.46 6.30 -21.38
N TRP A 35 0.37 5.26 -21.48
CA TRP A 35 0.04 3.96 -20.90
C TRP A 35 -0.08 4.01 -19.36
N ILE A 36 0.77 4.78 -18.66
CA ILE A 36 0.66 4.97 -17.19
C ILE A 36 -0.64 5.71 -16.86
N PHE A 37 -0.97 6.74 -17.64
CA PHE A 37 -2.23 7.47 -17.47
C PHE A 37 -3.44 6.54 -17.65
N ARG A 38 -3.41 5.67 -18.68
CA ARG A 38 -4.46 4.67 -18.91
C ARG A 38 -4.56 3.68 -17.75
N GLU A 39 -3.44 3.18 -17.23
CA GLU A 39 -3.46 2.28 -16.06
C GLU A 39 -4.08 2.95 -14.83
N LEU A 40 -3.74 4.21 -14.55
CA LEU A 40 -4.34 4.98 -13.45
C LEU A 40 -5.83 5.24 -13.68
N GLN A 41 -6.21 5.57 -14.91
CA GLN A 41 -7.60 5.76 -15.31
C GLN A 41 -8.41 4.46 -15.14
N ASP A 42 -7.90 3.33 -15.63
CA ASP A 42 -8.54 2.03 -15.49
C ASP A 42 -8.69 1.67 -14.02
N THR A 43 -7.62 1.85 -13.24
CA THR A 43 -7.62 1.62 -11.79
C THR A 43 -8.65 2.48 -11.05
N GLY A 44 -8.72 3.78 -11.33
CA GLY A 44 -9.69 4.68 -10.70
C GLY A 44 -11.12 4.41 -11.15
N ASN A 45 -11.33 4.06 -12.42
CA ASN A 45 -12.65 3.64 -12.92
C ASN A 45 -13.10 2.34 -12.24
N MET A 46 -12.18 1.42 -11.97
CA MET A 46 -12.47 0.19 -11.25
C MET A 46 -12.82 0.48 -9.79
N GLU A 47 -12.04 1.30 -9.08
CA GLU A 47 -12.36 1.74 -7.71
C GLU A 47 -13.75 2.39 -7.63
N PHE A 48 -14.10 3.22 -8.62
CA PHE A 48 -15.41 3.86 -8.65
C PHE A 48 -16.55 2.87 -8.96
N ARG A 49 -16.36 2.02 -9.97
CA ARG A 49 -17.39 1.06 -10.43
C ARG A 49 -17.67 0.00 -9.38
N PHE A 50 -16.65 -0.36 -8.63
CA PHE A 50 -16.67 -1.38 -7.60
C PHE A 50 -16.31 -0.74 -6.25
N ALA A 51 -16.94 0.39 -5.91
CA ALA A 51 -16.76 1.04 -4.62
C ALA A 51 -17.56 0.32 -3.52
N GLU A 52 -16.94 0.12 -2.36
CA GLU A 52 -17.58 -0.46 -1.16
C GLU A 52 -18.74 0.38 -0.64
N GLU A 53 -19.77 -0.27 -0.09
CA GLU A 53 -20.73 0.40 0.76
C GLU A 53 -20.01 0.82 2.05
N GLN A 54 -19.71 2.11 2.15
CA GLN A 54 -19.11 2.70 3.35
C GLN A 54 -20.17 2.84 4.46
N PRO A 55 -19.77 2.81 5.75
CA PRO A 55 -20.63 3.23 6.84
C PRO A 55 -21.30 4.58 6.54
N GLN A 56 -22.60 4.69 6.83
CA GLN A 56 -23.44 5.82 6.40
C GLN A 56 -22.96 7.18 6.97
N ASP A 57 -22.38 7.15 8.16
CA ASP A 57 -21.78 8.29 8.86
C ASP A 57 -20.47 8.77 8.22
N ASP A 58 -19.59 7.84 7.85
CA ASP A 58 -18.37 8.14 7.10
C ASP A 58 -18.71 8.74 5.73
N TYR A 59 -19.63 8.11 5.00
CA TYR A 59 -20.04 8.55 3.67
C TYR A 59 -20.65 9.95 3.67
N ALA A 60 -21.56 10.23 4.62
CA ALA A 60 -22.17 11.55 4.75
C ALA A 60 -21.13 12.64 5.09
N SER A 61 -20.15 12.33 5.93
CA SER A 61 -19.09 13.26 6.33
C SER A 61 -18.12 13.54 5.19
N GLU A 62 -17.69 12.49 4.48
CA GLU A 62 -16.81 12.60 3.32
C GLU A 62 -17.49 13.42 2.21
N LEU A 63 -18.75 13.12 1.90
CA LEU A 63 -19.51 13.82 0.89
C LEU A 63 -19.68 15.31 1.23
N ALA A 64 -20.03 15.63 2.48
CA ALA A 64 -20.14 17.01 2.95
C ALA A 64 -18.80 17.77 2.82
N GLY A 65 -17.68 17.12 3.14
CA GLY A 65 -16.34 17.69 2.96
C GLY A 65 -15.99 17.92 1.49
N ASN A 66 -16.32 16.96 0.62
CA ASN A 66 -16.06 17.07 -0.82
C ASN A 66 -16.89 18.18 -1.49
N LEU A 67 -18.10 18.45 -1.00
CA LEU A 67 -18.96 19.55 -1.47
C LEU A 67 -18.40 20.95 -1.16
N LEU A 68 -17.50 21.07 -0.18
CA LEU A 68 -16.89 22.36 0.22
C LEU A 68 -15.68 22.75 -0.64
N ARG A 69 -15.27 21.92 -1.59
CA ARG A 69 -13.94 22.04 -2.21
C ARG A 69 -13.92 23.02 -3.40
N TYR A 70 -13.91 24.33 -3.11
CA TYR A 70 -13.27 25.40 -3.89
C TYR A 70 -12.58 26.42 -2.94
N ALA A 71 -11.51 27.04 -3.46
CA ALA A 71 -10.32 27.52 -2.74
C ALA A 71 -10.53 28.44 -1.52
N ALA A 72 -9.81 28.12 -0.44
CA ALA A 72 -9.34 29.09 0.53
C ALA A 72 -7.81 29.24 0.38
N GLU A 73 -7.36 30.47 0.14
CA GLU A 73 -5.95 30.85 0.20
C GLU A 73 -5.44 30.66 1.64
N HIS A 74 -4.31 29.97 1.79
CA HIS A 74 -3.63 29.83 3.07
C HIS A 74 -2.68 31.01 3.29
N PRO A 75 -2.81 31.77 4.40
CA PRO A 75 -1.76 32.65 4.85
C PRO A 75 -0.60 31.84 5.44
N SER A 76 0.60 32.09 4.97
CA SER A 76 1.83 31.53 5.54
C SER A 76 2.08 32.11 6.93
N PHE A 77 2.11 31.26 7.95
CA PHE A 77 2.60 31.63 9.28
C PHE A 77 4.12 31.44 9.35
N LYS A 78 4.81 32.43 9.91
CA LYS A 78 6.18 32.30 10.42
C LYS A 78 6.13 32.48 11.93
N SER A 79 6.87 31.67 12.69
CA SER A 79 7.08 31.89 14.12
C SER A 79 8.57 31.82 14.45
N GLU A 80 9.05 32.80 15.21
CA GLU A 80 10.41 32.84 15.76
C GLU A 80 10.47 32.19 17.17
N ASP A 81 11.52 31.38 17.33
CA ASP A 81 12.37 31.09 18.50
C ASP A 81 11.76 30.76 19.88
N PHE A 82 11.38 29.48 20.04
CA PHE A 82 12.04 28.44 20.86
C PHE A 82 11.06 27.26 20.91
N GLN A 83 11.43 26.18 20.24
CA GLN A 83 10.46 25.40 19.48
C GLN A 83 9.99 24.14 20.23
N CYS A 84 9.16 24.39 21.26
CA CYS A 84 8.19 23.41 21.73
C CYS A 84 6.84 23.77 21.10
N GLU A 85 6.26 22.85 20.36
CA GLU A 85 4.91 23.02 19.84
C GLU A 85 3.93 23.20 21.04
N PRO A 86 3.15 24.30 21.12
CA PRO A 86 2.41 24.68 22.33
C PRO A 86 1.39 23.66 22.85
N TRP A 87 0.81 22.85 21.96
CA TRP A 87 -0.30 21.96 22.32
C TRP A 87 0.17 20.60 22.82
N PHE A 88 1.19 20.03 22.18
CA PHE A 88 1.70 18.69 22.47
C PHE A 88 3.06 18.70 23.16
N GLY A 89 3.71 19.86 23.27
CA GLY A 89 5.05 20.00 23.86
C GLY A 89 6.14 19.29 23.05
N SER A 90 5.86 18.99 21.77
CA SER A 90 6.81 18.33 20.88
C SER A 90 8.00 19.24 20.64
N HIS A 91 9.19 18.74 20.91
CA HIS A 91 10.43 19.48 20.73
C HIS A 91 10.87 19.38 19.28
N TYR A 92 11.23 20.51 18.68
CA TYR A 92 11.73 20.56 17.31
C TYR A 92 12.82 21.63 17.15
N THR A 93 13.54 21.53 16.04
CA THR A 93 14.57 22.48 15.62
C THR A 93 14.25 22.93 14.20
N ASP A 94 14.39 24.23 13.96
CA ASP A 94 14.31 24.82 12.63
C ASP A 94 15.72 25.19 12.17
N GLU A 95 16.11 24.67 11.02
CA GLU A 95 17.42 24.89 10.42
C GLU A 95 17.24 25.18 8.94
N ASP A 96 17.86 26.27 8.49
CA ASP A 96 17.89 26.61 7.08
C ASP A 96 18.67 25.57 6.28
N ILE A 97 18.09 25.10 5.18
CA ILE A 97 18.76 24.21 4.24
C ILE A 97 19.83 25.02 3.50
N SER A 98 21.07 24.52 3.49
CA SER A 98 22.19 25.17 2.79
C SER A 98 21.83 25.46 1.32
N PRO A 99 22.09 26.68 0.79
CA PRO A 99 21.85 27.02 -0.61
C PRO A 99 22.52 26.05 -1.60
N SER A 100 23.71 25.55 -1.26
CA SER A 100 24.43 24.57 -2.08
C SER A 100 23.69 23.24 -2.24
N LEU A 101 22.98 22.78 -1.20
CA LEU A 101 22.16 21.57 -1.26
C LEU A 101 20.92 21.81 -2.11
N ILE A 102 20.29 22.97 -1.95
CA ILE A 102 19.14 23.37 -2.76
C ILE A 102 19.52 23.41 -4.24
N ASP A 103 20.65 24.00 -4.60
CA ASP A 103 21.10 24.08 -5.98
C ASP A 103 21.44 22.69 -6.55
N PHE A 104 22.07 21.82 -5.73
CA PHE A 104 22.32 20.43 -6.10
C PHE A 104 21.03 19.63 -6.35
N TRP A 105 20.01 19.81 -5.51
CA TRP A 105 18.72 19.13 -5.66
C TRP A 105 17.85 19.70 -6.77
N LYS A 106 17.95 21.01 -7.06
CA LYS A 106 17.22 21.63 -8.17
C LYS A 106 17.66 21.08 -9.53
N ASP A 107 18.95 20.83 -9.71
CA ASP A 107 19.50 20.28 -10.95
C ASP A 107 20.59 19.24 -10.64
N PRO A 108 20.21 18.01 -10.26
CA PRO A 108 21.19 16.96 -9.96
C PRO A 108 21.97 16.62 -11.23
N PRO A 109 23.32 16.57 -11.18
CA PRO A 109 24.16 16.54 -12.38
C PRO A 109 23.94 15.28 -13.23
N GLU A 110 23.71 14.14 -12.58
CA GLU A 110 23.48 12.84 -13.21
C GLU A 110 22.26 12.17 -12.57
N ILE A 111 21.57 11.33 -13.36
CA ILE A 111 20.52 10.44 -12.87
C ILE A 111 21.17 9.08 -12.68
N ASP A 112 21.02 8.50 -11.48
CA ASP A 112 21.51 7.16 -11.20
C ASP A 112 20.93 6.14 -12.21
N VAL A 113 21.80 5.30 -12.76
CA VAL A 113 21.46 4.33 -13.81
C VAL A 113 20.47 3.25 -13.37
N SER A 114 20.30 3.06 -12.06
CA SER A 114 19.31 2.15 -11.48
C SER A 114 17.90 2.75 -11.45
N LEU A 115 17.75 4.07 -11.65
CA LEU A 115 16.45 4.71 -11.69
C LEU A 115 15.84 4.54 -13.09
N HIS A 116 14.66 3.94 -13.12
CA HIS A 116 13.91 3.73 -14.35
C HIS A 116 12.41 3.95 -14.10
N LEU A 117 11.66 4.19 -15.18
CA LEU A 117 10.21 4.17 -15.12
C LEU A 117 9.72 2.76 -14.76
N PRO A 118 8.55 2.63 -14.10
CA PRO A 118 7.99 1.33 -13.81
C PRO A 118 7.73 0.55 -15.10
N GLU A 119 7.80 -0.77 -15.01
CA GLU A 119 7.32 -1.65 -16.06
C GLU A 119 5.78 -1.66 -16.07
N LYS A 120 5.20 -2.08 -17.20
CA LYS A 120 3.75 -2.19 -17.34
C LYS A 120 3.20 -3.19 -16.32
N ASN A 121 2.08 -2.85 -15.67
CA ASN A 121 1.50 -3.72 -14.66
C ASN A 121 0.70 -4.86 -15.30
N GLU A 122 1.25 -6.08 -15.29
CA GLU A 122 0.61 -7.29 -15.84
C GLU A 122 -0.61 -7.77 -15.04
N PHE A 123 -0.82 -7.21 -13.85
CA PHE A 123 -1.87 -7.60 -12.91
C PHE A 123 -3.11 -6.71 -12.97
N ILE A 124 -3.20 -5.79 -13.93
CA ILE A 124 -4.43 -5.06 -14.20
C ILE A 124 -5.44 -6.05 -14.80
N PRO A 125 -6.61 -6.25 -14.16
CA PRO A 125 -7.65 -7.14 -14.68
C PRO A 125 -8.22 -6.64 -16.00
N SER A 126 -8.44 -7.57 -16.90
CA SER A 126 -8.99 -7.35 -18.24
C SER A 126 -10.30 -8.08 -18.46
N ASP A 127 -10.51 -9.18 -17.74
CA ASP A 127 -11.75 -9.96 -17.76
C ASP A 127 -12.52 -9.78 -16.43
N PHE A 128 -13.73 -9.25 -16.56
CA PHE A 128 -14.68 -9.04 -15.45
C PHE A 128 -15.90 -9.95 -15.57
N SER A 129 -15.82 -10.99 -16.43
CA SER A 129 -16.93 -11.90 -16.67
C SER A 129 -17.23 -12.72 -15.43
N ILE A 130 -18.49 -12.69 -15.03
CA ILE A 130 -19.01 -13.51 -13.94
C ILE A 130 -19.08 -14.97 -14.41
N ARG A 131 -18.54 -15.87 -13.60
CA ARG A 131 -18.66 -17.31 -13.82
C ARG A 131 -19.94 -17.82 -13.17
N SER A 132 -21.06 -17.69 -13.87
CA SER A 132 -22.27 -18.45 -13.53
C SER A 132 -22.13 -19.84 -14.14
N ASP A 133 -21.54 -20.77 -13.40
CA ASP A 133 -21.55 -22.15 -13.87
C ASP A 133 -23.01 -22.63 -13.91
N GLY A 134 -23.46 -23.15 -15.05
CA GLY A 134 -24.78 -23.79 -15.22
C GLY A 134 -24.92 -25.11 -14.46
N LEU A 135 -24.18 -25.26 -13.36
CA LEU A 135 -24.26 -26.35 -12.42
C LEU A 135 -25.47 -26.10 -11.51
N ASP A 136 -26.31 -27.12 -11.39
CA ASP A 136 -27.54 -27.13 -10.60
C ASP A 136 -27.31 -26.44 -9.23
N PRO A 137 -28.15 -25.46 -8.83
CA PRO A 137 -28.00 -24.71 -7.59
C PRO A 137 -28.43 -25.60 -6.42
N THR A 138 -27.69 -26.67 -6.14
CA THR A 138 -27.72 -27.23 -4.81
C THR A 138 -26.97 -26.27 -3.92
N ASN A 139 -27.73 -25.32 -3.36
CA ASN A 139 -27.50 -24.44 -2.23
C ASN A 139 -26.58 -25.05 -1.14
N ALA A 140 -25.29 -25.17 -1.42
CA ALA A 140 -24.32 -25.49 -0.38
C ALA A 140 -24.09 -24.20 0.41
N SER A 141 -24.85 -24.03 1.49
CA SER A 141 -24.69 -22.90 2.43
C SER A 141 -23.26 -22.83 3.01
N SER A 142 -22.54 -23.95 2.97
CA SER A 142 -21.20 -24.12 3.51
C SER A 142 -20.22 -24.65 2.44
N PRO A 143 -18.91 -24.38 2.56
CA PRO A 143 -17.90 -24.91 1.65
C PRO A 143 -17.89 -26.45 1.58
N ILE A 144 -17.65 -26.99 0.39
CA ILE A 144 -17.52 -28.42 0.12
C ILE A 144 -16.05 -28.84 -0.01
N CYS A 145 -15.68 -29.99 0.54
CA CYS A 145 -14.33 -30.54 0.41
C CYS A 145 -14.20 -31.26 -0.94
N ILE A 146 -13.36 -30.76 -1.83
CA ILE A 146 -13.16 -31.31 -3.18
C ILE A 146 -11.86 -32.10 -3.33
N LEU A 147 -10.94 -31.98 -2.37
CA LEU A 147 -9.71 -32.79 -2.29
C LEU A 147 -9.38 -33.04 -0.82
N ASP A 148 -9.13 -34.31 -0.46
CA ASP A 148 -8.75 -34.73 0.89
C ASP A 148 -7.60 -35.74 0.82
N GLU A 149 -6.37 -35.22 0.89
CA GLU A 149 -5.11 -35.98 0.82
C GLU A 149 -4.30 -35.75 2.11
N PRO A 150 -3.35 -36.64 2.47
CA PRO A 150 -2.62 -36.55 3.75
C PRO A 150 -1.91 -35.22 4.05
N LEU A 151 -1.58 -34.43 3.02
CA LEU A 151 -0.90 -33.13 3.15
C LEU A 151 -1.70 -31.95 2.60
N VAL A 152 -2.85 -32.19 1.98
CA VAL A 152 -3.63 -31.16 1.29
C VAL A 152 -5.11 -31.41 1.49
N LYS A 153 -5.81 -30.39 1.97
CA LYS A 153 -7.26 -30.37 2.02
C LYS A 153 -7.78 -29.14 1.28
N LEU A 154 -8.58 -29.33 0.24
CA LEU A 154 -9.12 -28.24 -0.58
C LEU A 154 -10.64 -28.13 -0.37
N TRP A 155 -11.05 -26.95 0.08
CA TRP A 155 -12.45 -26.59 0.22
C TRP A 155 -12.83 -25.56 -0.83
N TYR A 156 -14.02 -25.70 -1.40
CA TYR A 156 -14.55 -24.83 -2.43
C TYR A 156 -15.97 -24.39 -2.10
N LYS A 157 -16.28 -23.12 -2.34
CA LYS A 157 -17.63 -22.57 -2.30
C LYS A 157 -17.74 -21.53 -3.41
N LEU A 158 -18.70 -21.69 -4.30
CA LEU A 158 -19.09 -20.64 -5.24
C LEU A 158 -20.03 -19.68 -4.50
N ASP A 159 -19.81 -18.38 -4.67
CA ASP A 159 -20.71 -17.37 -4.13
C ASP A 159 -21.88 -17.17 -5.11
N ASN A 160 -23.11 -17.51 -4.68
CA ASN A 160 -24.29 -17.55 -5.54
C ASN A 160 -25.36 -16.52 -5.16
N GLU A 161 -25.23 -15.82 -4.02
CA GLU A 161 -26.29 -15.01 -3.45
C GLU A 161 -25.83 -13.57 -3.25
N LEU A 162 -26.09 -12.67 -4.22
CA LEU A 162 -26.20 -11.18 -4.10
C LEU A 162 -25.10 -10.40 -3.37
N ASN A 163 -24.11 -11.06 -2.77
CA ASN A 163 -22.86 -10.58 -2.25
C ASN A 163 -21.89 -10.25 -3.37
N GLU A 164 -22.24 -10.54 -4.63
CA GLU A 164 -21.33 -10.39 -5.76
C GLU A 164 -21.06 -8.93 -6.12
N ILE A 165 -22.06 -8.05 -6.00
CA ILE A 165 -21.86 -6.59 -6.10
C ILE A 165 -21.01 -6.10 -4.92
N ILE A 166 -21.29 -6.62 -3.72
CA ILE A 166 -20.56 -6.29 -2.49
C ILE A 166 -19.13 -6.86 -2.50
N TYR A 167 -18.89 -8.00 -3.14
CA TYR A 167 -17.61 -8.71 -3.23
C TYR A 167 -16.72 -8.01 -4.24
N GLN A 168 -17.24 -7.76 -5.45
CA GLN A 168 -16.52 -6.94 -6.43
C GLN A 168 -16.19 -5.57 -5.84
N ALA A 169 -17.13 -5.01 -5.06
CA ALA A 169 -16.91 -3.77 -4.34
C ALA A 169 -15.85 -3.88 -3.22
N SER A 170 -15.88 -4.95 -2.43
CA SER A 170 -15.02 -5.18 -1.25
C SER A 170 -13.61 -5.67 -1.55
N VAL A 171 -13.40 -6.16 -2.75
CA VAL A 171 -12.12 -6.71 -3.13
C VAL A 171 -11.28 -5.58 -3.68
N ALA A 172 -10.60 -4.92 -2.74
CA ALA A 172 -9.44 -4.13 -3.05
C ALA A 172 -8.56 -4.88 -4.05
N LYS A 173 -8.04 -4.11 -5.01
CA LYS A 173 -6.96 -4.50 -5.93
C LYS A 173 -6.08 -5.57 -5.30
N LEU A 174 -5.84 -6.66 -6.01
CA LEU A 174 -5.04 -7.83 -5.63
C LEU A 174 -4.26 -7.67 -4.30
N GLU A 175 -4.86 -8.14 -3.22
CA GLU A 175 -4.26 -8.08 -1.89
C GLU A 175 -3.71 -9.44 -1.50
N THR A 176 -2.53 -9.45 -0.91
CA THR A 176 -1.89 -10.65 -0.38
C THR A 176 -1.55 -10.43 1.08
N SER A 177 -2.06 -11.30 1.95
CA SER A 177 -1.69 -11.31 3.36
C SER A 177 -1.00 -12.63 3.68
N LEU A 178 0.27 -12.53 4.09
CA LEU A 178 1.03 -13.66 4.63
C LEU A 178 1.22 -13.43 6.12
N SER A 179 0.65 -14.30 6.94
CA SER A 179 0.74 -14.21 8.39
C SER A 179 1.09 -15.56 9.02
N VAL A 180 1.66 -15.51 10.21
CA VAL A 180 1.84 -16.70 11.04
C VAL A 180 0.75 -16.66 12.10
N SER A 181 -0.09 -17.69 12.12
CA SER A 181 -1.20 -17.83 13.06
C SER A 181 -1.03 -19.12 13.84
N ASN A 182 -0.83 -19.01 15.15
CA ASN A 182 -0.42 -20.10 16.03
C ASN A 182 0.84 -20.80 15.48
N ASP A 183 0.69 -22.05 15.00
CA ASP A 183 1.76 -22.87 14.42
C ASP A 183 1.66 -22.97 12.88
N ASN A 184 0.73 -22.24 12.25
CA ASN A 184 0.46 -22.31 10.82
C ASN A 184 0.92 -21.05 10.08
N LEU A 185 1.43 -21.25 8.86
CA LEU A 185 1.59 -20.19 7.89
C LEU A 185 0.27 -20.01 7.14
N GLU A 186 -0.34 -18.84 7.25
CA GLU A 186 -1.57 -18.49 6.55
C GLU A 186 -1.27 -17.54 5.40
N LEU A 187 -1.53 -17.96 4.16
CA LEU A 187 -1.52 -17.12 2.98
C LEU A 187 -2.96 -16.88 2.52
N LYS A 188 -3.36 -15.61 2.52
CA LYS A 188 -4.63 -15.14 1.96
C LYS A 188 -4.36 -14.32 0.72
N VAL A 189 -5.15 -14.57 -0.33
CA VAL A 189 -5.08 -13.83 -1.59
C VAL A 189 -6.49 -13.41 -1.96
N TYR A 190 -6.70 -12.10 -2.10
CA TYR A 190 -7.97 -11.49 -2.49
C TYR A 190 -7.75 -10.72 -3.79
N GLY A 191 -8.76 -10.63 -4.65
CA GLY A 191 -8.62 -9.92 -5.92
C GLY A 191 -9.63 -10.34 -6.98
N PHE A 192 -9.50 -9.70 -8.14
CA PHE A 192 -10.22 -10.09 -9.36
C PHE A 192 -9.77 -11.48 -9.84
N ASN A 193 -10.75 -12.32 -10.17
CA ASN A 193 -10.55 -13.72 -10.56
C ASN A 193 -9.63 -13.91 -11.78
N ASP A 194 -9.54 -12.93 -12.69
CA ASP A 194 -8.64 -12.94 -13.85
C ASP A 194 -7.17 -13.13 -13.42
N LYS A 195 -6.72 -12.37 -12.41
CA LYS A 195 -5.28 -12.27 -12.06
C LYS A 195 -4.89 -13.05 -10.82
N LEU A 196 -5.85 -13.55 -10.04
CA LEU A 196 -5.60 -14.36 -8.84
C LEU A 196 -4.71 -15.59 -9.10
N PRO A 197 -4.93 -16.43 -10.13
CA PRO A 197 -4.09 -17.61 -10.37
C PRO A 197 -2.64 -17.24 -10.70
N ALA A 198 -2.44 -16.18 -11.51
CA ALA A 198 -1.10 -15.70 -11.87
C ALA A 198 -0.34 -15.18 -10.64
N LEU A 199 -1.03 -14.42 -9.78
CA LEU A 199 -0.46 -13.89 -8.55
C LEU A 199 -0.09 -15.02 -7.57
N LEU A 200 -1.00 -15.96 -7.32
CA LEU A 200 -0.73 -17.10 -6.43
C LEU A 200 0.47 -17.93 -6.92
N SER A 201 0.51 -18.22 -8.23
CA SER A 201 1.64 -18.94 -8.84
C SER A 201 2.98 -18.20 -8.64
N LYS A 202 2.99 -16.88 -8.83
CA LYS A 202 4.17 -16.04 -8.61
C LYS A 202 4.62 -16.05 -7.15
N ILE A 203 3.69 -15.94 -6.20
CA ILE A 203 3.98 -16.00 -4.76
C ILE A 203 4.59 -17.34 -4.41
N LEU A 204 3.93 -18.45 -4.74
CA LEU A 204 4.41 -19.80 -4.42
C LEU A 204 5.79 -20.09 -5.03
N THR A 205 6.02 -19.65 -6.27
CA THR A 205 7.32 -19.78 -6.94
C THR A 205 8.39 -18.96 -6.24
N THR A 206 8.07 -17.74 -5.80
CA THR A 206 8.99 -16.85 -5.10
C THR A 206 9.31 -17.40 -3.71
N THR A 207 8.31 -17.88 -2.96
CA THR A 207 8.48 -18.51 -1.64
C THR A 207 9.35 -19.76 -1.73
N LYS A 208 9.15 -20.60 -2.74
CA LYS A 208 9.95 -21.81 -2.95
C LYS A 208 11.44 -21.51 -3.16
N ASN A 209 11.75 -20.40 -3.83
CA ASN A 209 13.12 -20.02 -4.19
C ASN A 209 13.69 -18.91 -3.28
N PHE A 210 13.00 -18.60 -2.19
CA PHE A 210 13.37 -17.48 -1.33
C PHE A 210 14.73 -17.73 -0.66
N MET A 211 15.67 -16.80 -0.87
CA MET A 211 16.99 -16.80 -0.25
C MET A 211 17.22 -15.42 0.38
N PRO A 212 17.13 -15.29 1.72
CA PRO A 212 17.30 -14.00 2.36
C PRO A 212 18.74 -13.50 2.23
N THR A 213 18.90 -12.24 1.84
CA THR A 213 20.22 -11.58 1.90
C THR A 213 20.50 -11.11 3.32
N SER A 214 21.79 -11.11 3.70
CA SER A 214 22.22 -10.68 5.04
C SER A 214 21.75 -9.26 5.36
N ASP A 215 21.86 -8.34 4.40
CA ASP A 215 21.49 -6.94 4.58
C ASP A 215 19.99 -6.77 4.84
N ARG A 216 19.14 -7.50 4.10
CA ARG A 216 17.68 -7.46 4.29
C ARG A 216 17.30 -8.07 5.64
N TYR A 217 17.96 -9.15 6.06
CA TYR A 217 17.74 -9.75 7.37
C TYR A 217 18.05 -8.75 8.50
N MET A 218 19.19 -8.05 8.43
CA MET A 218 19.58 -7.06 9.44
C MET A 218 18.55 -5.95 9.58
N VAL A 219 18.10 -5.36 8.47
CA VAL A 219 17.09 -4.29 8.48
C VAL A 219 15.76 -4.77 9.07
N ILE A 220 15.32 -5.98 8.73
CA ILE A 220 14.08 -6.55 9.28
C ILE A 220 14.20 -6.78 10.79
N LYS A 221 15.34 -7.33 11.24
CA LYS A 221 15.62 -7.56 12.66
C LYS A 221 15.58 -6.25 13.45
N GLU A 222 16.26 -5.22 12.96
CA GLU A 222 16.28 -3.87 13.54
C GLU A 222 14.86 -3.28 13.66
N ASN A 223 14.05 -3.37 12.59
CA ASN A 223 12.65 -2.95 12.60
C ASN A 223 11.80 -3.72 13.62
N MET A 224 11.99 -5.04 13.73
CA MET A 224 11.30 -5.87 14.71
C MET A 224 11.67 -5.47 16.15
N GLU A 225 12.95 -5.25 16.44
CA GLU A 225 13.40 -4.80 17.76
C GLU A 225 12.80 -3.44 18.15
N ARG A 226 12.74 -2.48 17.21
CA ARG A 226 12.06 -1.19 17.45
C ARG A 226 10.58 -1.37 17.73
N LYS A 227 9.87 -2.19 16.95
CA LYS A 227 8.44 -2.45 17.13
C LYS A 227 8.15 -3.07 18.50
N LEU A 228 8.98 -4.02 18.94
CA LEU A 228 8.87 -4.64 20.26
C LEU A 228 9.09 -3.62 21.38
N LYS A 229 10.12 -2.76 21.29
CA LYS A 229 10.36 -1.68 22.26
C LYS A 229 9.18 -0.71 22.32
N ASN A 230 8.66 -0.28 21.18
CA ASN A 230 7.55 0.68 21.08
C ASN A 230 6.22 0.12 21.60
N THR A 231 6.04 -1.21 21.61
CA THR A 231 4.83 -1.85 22.15
C THR A 231 4.66 -1.54 23.64
N ASN A 232 5.77 -1.35 24.37
CA ASN A 232 5.76 -1.00 25.80
C ASN A 232 5.66 0.51 26.07
N ILE A 233 5.64 1.36 25.04
CA ILE A 233 5.60 2.83 25.19
C ILE A 233 4.17 3.38 25.05
N LYS A 234 3.21 2.61 24.50
CA LYS A 234 1.80 3.03 24.50
C LYS A 234 1.30 3.04 25.95
N PRO A 235 0.93 4.20 26.53
CA PRO A 235 0.34 4.20 27.86
C PRO A 235 -0.96 3.41 27.80
N LEU A 236 -1.18 2.52 28.77
CA LEU A 236 -2.51 2.04 29.09
C LEU A 236 -3.35 3.29 29.35
N ILE A 237 -4.29 3.60 28.47
CA ILE A 237 -5.31 4.62 28.73
C ILE A 237 -6.17 4.04 29.85
N THR A 238 -5.75 4.18 31.09
CA THR A 238 -6.62 4.00 32.25
C THR A 238 -7.61 5.15 32.21
N LEU A 239 -8.77 4.88 31.61
CA LEU A 239 -9.95 5.70 31.77
C LEU A 239 -10.29 5.70 33.26
N HIS A 240 -9.90 6.76 33.97
CA HIS A 240 -10.44 7.05 35.28
C HIS A 240 -11.88 7.51 35.09
N THR A 241 -12.81 6.57 35.30
CA THR A 241 -14.23 6.85 35.52
C THR A 241 -14.46 7.42 36.91
#